data_AF-A0A919D952-F1
#
_entry.id   AF-A0A919D952-F1
#
_cell.length_a   1.000
_cell.length_b   1.000
_cell.length_c   1.000
_cell.angle_alpha   90.00
_cell.angle_beta   90.00
_cell.angle_gamma   90.00
#
_symmetry.space_group_name_H-M   'P 1'
#
loop_
_entity.id
_entity.type
_entity.pdbx_description
1 polymer ?
#
loop_
_entity_poly.entity_id
_entity_poly.type
_entity_poly.pdbx_seq_one_letter_code
_entity_poly.pdbx_strand_id
1 'polypeptide(L)'
;MRYVFECLECGVHYLPPEDLAYSDGPASPVWCTVCQGLMRGRGVPEPAAAAAVALAAAKAGLAARTPQAEEAARPDVRPSRPARTRRARSGPGSARSRLG
;
A
#
# COMPACT_ATOMS: atom_id res chain seq x y z
N MET A 1 -5.65 11.20 3.56
CA MET A 1 -6.00 9.87 3.00
C MET A 1 -5.28 9.70 1.67
N ARG A 2 -4.43 8.67 1.53
CA ARG A 2 -3.60 8.47 0.33
C ARG A 2 -4.20 7.36 -0.53
N TYR A 3 -4.39 7.61 -1.82
CA TYR A 3 -4.94 6.65 -2.78
C TYR A 3 -3.80 6.03 -3.60
N VAL A 4 -3.81 4.72 -3.81
CA VAL A 4 -2.90 4.08 -4.77
C VAL A 4 -3.60 4.02 -6.12
N PHE A 5 -2.97 4.58 -7.15
CA PHE A 5 -3.43 4.51 -8.53
C PHE A 5 -2.45 3.68 -9.37
N GLU A 6 -2.94 3.12 -10.47
CA GLU A 6 -2.14 2.47 -11.50
C GLU A 6 -2.09 3.36 -12.74
N CYS A 7 -0.91 3.54 -13.33
CA CYS A 7 -0.75 4.38 -14.51
C CYS A 7 -1.22 3.62 -15.75
N LEU A 8 -2.17 4.18 -16.51
CA LEU A 8 -2.66 3.53 -17.74
C LEU A 8 -1.60 3.38 -18.83
N GLU A 9 -0.54 4.21 -18.81
CA GLU A 9 0.50 4.19 -19.83
C GLU A 9 1.61 3.17 -19.51
N CYS A 10 2.05 3.10 -18.25
CA CYS A 10 3.22 2.29 -17.86
C CYS A 10 2.93 1.18 -16.85
N GLY A 11 1.69 1.06 -16.35
CA GLY A 11 1.28 0.04 -15.36
C GLY A 11 1.90 0.23 -13.96
N VAL A 12 2.68 1.28 -13.75
CA VAL A 12 3.30 1.55 -12.44
C VAL A 12 2.24 2.00 -11.46
N HIS A 13 2.30 1.45 -10.25
CA HIS A 13 1.49 1.90 -9.13
C HIS A 13 2.17 3.09 -8.45
N TYR A 14 1.41 4.15 -8.19
CA TYR A 14 1.91 5.36 -7.53
C TYR A 14 0.93 5.85 -6.48
N LEU A 15 1.47 6.56 -5.48
CA LEU A 15 0.74 7.04 -4.32
C LEU A 15 0.82 8.56 -4.26
N PRO A 16 -0.05 9.28 -4.99
CA PRO A 16 -0.01 10.73 -5.00
C PRO A 16 -0.43 11.34 -3.66
N PRO A 17 0.03 12.57 -3.36
CA PRO A 17 -0.55 13.38 -2.30
C PRO A 17 -2.01 13.74 -2.62
N GLU A 18 -2.72 14.28 -1.63
CA GLU A 18 -4.18 14.53 -1.71
C GLU A 18 -4.56 15.53 -2.81
N ASP A 19 -3.67 16.49 -3.08
CA ASP A 19 -3.79 17.50 -4.13
C ASP A 19 -3.32 16.98 -5.51
N LEU A 20 -2.88 15.72 -5.58
CA LEU A 20 -2.30 15.10 -6.77
C LEU A 20 -1.05 15.82 -7.31
N ALA A 21 -0.37 16.63 -6.49
CA ALA A 21 0.81 17.41 -6.90
C ALA A 21 2.08 16.93 -6.20
N TYR A 22 3.03 16.39 -6.95
CA TYR A 22 4.37 16.14 -6.44
C TYR A 22 5.30 17.34 -6.69
N SER A 23 6.48 17.34 -6.06
CA SER A 23 7.49 18.38 -6.26
C SER A 23 8.03 18.44 -7.70
N ASP A 24 8.04 17.31 -8.39
CA ASP A 24 8.44 17.14 -9.79
C ASP A 24 7.31 17.43 -10.80
N GLY A 25 6.08 17.61 -10.32
CA GLY A 25 4.93 17.97 -11.14
C GLY A 25 3.62 17.30 -10.71
N PRO A 26 2.50 17.65 -11.35
CA PRO A 26 1.22 17.03 -11.07
C PRO A 26 1.19 15.58 -11.57
N ALA A 27 0.66 14.68 -10.75
CA ALA A 27 0.11 13.41 -11.21
C ALA A 27 -1.39 13.56 -11.43
N SER A 28 -2.01 12.52 -11.96
CA SER A 28 -3.46 12.43 -12.06
C SER A 28 -3.95 11.10 -11.51
N PRO A 29 -5.26 10.85 -11.44
CA PRO A 29 -5.80 9.53 -11.12
C PRO A 29 -5.54 8.49 -12.23
N VAL A 30 -5.02 8.90 -13.39
CA VAL A 30 -4.89 8.11 -14.61
C VAL A 30 -3.43 7.89 -15.01
N TRP A 31 -2.58 8.90 -14.81
CA TRP A 31 -1.16 8.89 -15.16
C TRP A 31 -0.27 9.32 -13.99
N CYS A 32 0.87 8.63 -13.84
CA CYS A 32 1.92 9.06 -12.93
C CYS A 32 2.55 10.39 -13.39
N THR A 33 3.32 11.07 -12.53
CA THR A 33 3.95 12.37 -12.84
C THR A 33 4.71 12.38 -14.17
N VAL A 34 5.49 11.32 -14.43
CA VAL A 34 6.29 11.16 -15.64
C VAL A 34 5.41 11.08 -16.89
N CYS A 35 4.43 10.16 -16.90
CA CYS A 35 3.55 9.98 -18.04
C CYS A 35 2.60 11.17 -18.24
N GLN A 36 2.17 11.83 -17.16
CA GLN A 36 1.41 13.08 -17.21
C GLN A 36 2.21 14.17 -17.93
N GLY A 37 3.50 14.34 -17.57
CA GLY A 37 4.40 15.27 -18.22
C GLY A 37 4.60 14.96 -19.71
N LEU A 38 4.82 13.68 -20.05
CA LEU A 38 5.00 13.23 -21.43
C LEU A 38 3.75 13.47 -22.28
N MET A 39 2.56 13.13 -21.78
CA MET A 39 1.30 13.35 -22.49
C MET A 39 1.00 14.82 -22.69
N ARG A 40 1.22 15.65 -21.66
CA ARG A 40 1.12 17.12 -21.79
C ARG A 40 2.09 17.67 -22.81
N GLY A 41 3.34 17.21 -22.84
CA GLY A 41 4.33 17.60 -23.85
C GLY A 41 3.94 17.21 -25.27
N ARG A 42 3.13 16.16 -25.43
CA ARG A 42 2.55 15.72 -26.72
C ARG A 42 1.22 16.40 -27.04
N GLY A 43 0.72 17.29 -26.19
CA GLY A 43 -0.58 17.93 -26.36
C GLY A 43 -1.77 16.98 -26.18
N VAL A 44 -1.56 15.81 -25.58
CA VAL A 44 -2.62 14.84 -25.30
C VAL A 44 -3.27 15.22 -23.97
N PRO A 45 -4.55 15.66 -23.98
CA PRO A 45 -5.24 16.01 -22.75
C PRO A 45 -5.59 14.74 -21.97
N GLU A 46 -5.63 14.87 -20.65
CA GLU A 46 -6.11 13.80 -19.80
C GLU A 46 -7.60 13.54 -20.03
N PRO A 47 -8.03 12.26 -20.15
CA PRO A 47 -9.43 11.91 -20.30
C PRO A 47 -10.21 12.19 -19.01
N ALA A 48 -10.84 13.37 -18.93
CA ALA A 48 -11.52 13.89 -17.73
C ALA A 48 -12.55 12.91 -17.15
N ALA A 49 -13.30 12.19 -17.99
CA ALA A 49 -14.27 11.19 -17.54
C ALA A 49 -13.59 10.02 -16.82
N ALA A 50 -12.48 9.50 -17.36
CA ALA A 50 -11.73 8.42 -16.74
C ALA A 50 -11.11 8.85 -15.41
N ALA A 51 -10.57 10.07 -15.35
CA ALA A 51 -10.03 10.65 -14.13
C ALA A 51 -11.07 10.80 -13.02
N ALA A 52 -12.26 11.32 -13.37
CA ALA A 52 -13.37 11.48 -12.44
C ALA A 52 -13.85 10.12 -11.89
N VAL A 53 -13.98 9.12 -12.76
CA VAL A 53 -14.37 7.76 -12.37
C VAL A 53 -13.33 7.11 -11.47
N ALA A 54 -12.04 7.19 -11.82
CA ALA A 54 -10.95 6.64 -11.01
C ALA A 54 -10.93 7.25 -9.60
N LEU A 55 -11.07 8.58 -9.50
CA LEU A 55 -11.11 9.27 -8.21
C LEU A 55 -12.37 8.91 -7.41
N ALA A 56 -13.54 8.82 -8.06
CA ALA A 56 -14.79 8.42 -7.41
C ALA A 56 -14.71 6.98 -6.87
N ALA A 57 -14.13 6.05 -7.65
CA ALA A 57 -13.91 4.66 -7.24
C ALA A 57 -12.94 4.58 -6.05
N ALA A 58 -11.85 5.35 -6.07
CA ALA A 58 -10.91 5.40 -4.95
C ALA A 58 -11.57 5.92 -3.66
N LYS A 59 -12.41 6.95 -3.76
CA LYS A 59 -13.21 7.48 -2.65
C LYS A 59 -14.23 6.48 -2.13
N ALA A 60 -14.97 5.81 -3.03
CA ALA A 60 -15.96 4.80 -2.67
C ALA A 60 -15.32 3.58 -2.00
N GLY A 61 -14.19 3.09 -2.53
CA GLY A 61 -13.44 1.99 -1.94
C GLY A 61 -12.91 2.31 -0.54
N LEU A 62 -12.55 3.57 -0.28
CA LEU A 62 -12.16 4.02 1.05
C LEU A 62 -13.35 4.08 2.01
N ALA A 63 -14.50 4.61 1.57
CA ALA A 63 -15.74 4.64 2.35
C ALA A 63 -16.27 3.23 2.68
N ALA A 64 -16.08 2.27 1.77
CA ALA A 64 -16.41 0.86 2.02
C ALA A 64 -15.44 0.17 2.99
N ARG A 65 -14.21 0.69 3.12
CA ARG A 65 -13.19 0.17 4.06
C ARG A 65 -13.30 0.75 5.46
N THR A 66 -13.95 1.90 5.65
CA THR A 66 -14.38 2.32 6.99
C THR A 66 -15.29 1.23 7.52
N PRO A 67 -14.91 0.50 8.59
CA PRO A 67 -15.79 -0.49 9.14
C PRO A 67 -17.03 0.28 9.61
N GLN A 68 -18.17 0.02 8.96
CA GLN A 68 -19.42 0.11 9.71
C GLN A 68 -19.20 -0.65 11.01
N ALA A 69 -19.64 -0.07 12.11
CA ALA A 69 -19.52 -0.59 13.47
C ALA A 69 -20.24 -1.94 13.65
N GLU A 70 -19.77 -2.96 12.95
CA GLU A 70 -20.08 -4.37 13.08
C GLU A 70 -18.75 -5.11 13.15
N GLU A 71 -17.95 -4.75 14.15
CA GLU A 71 -17.22 -5.77 14.89
C GLU A 71 -18.26 -6.59 15.67
N ALA A 72 -19.10 -7.32 14.93
CA ALA A 72 -19.98 -8.33 15.47
C ALA A 72 -19.07 -9.46 15.96
N ALA A 73 -18.71 -9.36 17.24
CA ALA A 73 -18.30 -10.45 18.11
C ALA A 73 -17.50 -11.54 17.40
N ARG A 74 -16.29 -11.22 16.92
CA ARG A 74 -15.31 -12.29 16.78
C ARG A 74 -15.04 -12.79 18.19
N PRO A 75 -15.41 -14.03 18.56
CA PRO A 75 -14.97 -14.56 19.83
C PRO A 75 -13.45 -14.49 19.82
N ASP A 76 -12.89 -13.93 20.89
CA ASP A 76 -11.45 -13.91 21.11
C ASP A 76 -10.98 -15.36 21.22
N VAL A 77 -10.63 -15.97 20.08
CA VAL A 77 -10.07 -17.32 20.02
C VAL A 77 -8.62 -17.18 20.46
N ARG A 78 -8.45 -16.98 21.76
CA ARG A 78 -7.17 -17.11 22.42
C ARG A 78 -6.75 -18.56 22.23
N PRO A 79 -5.61 -18.84 21.57
CA PRO A 79 -5.13 -20.20 21.45
C PRO A 79 -5.02 -20.79 22.85
N SER A 80 -5.84 -21.79 23.17
CA SER A 80 -5.79 -22.57 24.42
C SER A 80 -4.55 -23.48 24.47
N ARG A 81 -3.48 -23.09 23.78
CA ARG A 81 -2.19 -23.77 23.81
C ARG A 81 -1.40 -23.17 24.96
N PRO A 82 -1.19 -23.90 26.07
CA PRO A 82 -0.27 -23.43 27.09
C PRO A 82 1.08 -23.19 26.43
N ALA A 83 1.70 -22.06 26.73
CA ALA A 83 3.06 -21.78 26.32
C ALA A 83 3.91 -22.97 26.74
N ARG A 84 4.35 -23.79 25.78
CA ARG A 84 5.37 -24.81 26.04
C ARG A 84 6.67 -24.04 26.30
N THR A 85 6.81 -23.54 27.52
CA THR A 85 8.10 -23.14 28.08
C THR A 85 8.91 -24.42 28.26
N ARG A 86 9.53 -24.91 27.18
CA ARG A 86 10.59 -25.90 27.34
C ARG A 86 11.80 -25.11 27.83
N ARG A 87 11.95 -25.12 29.16
CA ARG A 87 13.11 -24.60 29.88
C ARG A 87 14.38 -24.92 29.11
N ALA A 88 15.12 -23.88 28.75
CA ALA A 88 16.54 -23.98 28.48
C ALA A 88 17.20 -24.62 29.71
N ARG A 89 17.65 -25.88 29.57
CA ARG A 89 18.59 -26.52 30.49
C ARG A 89 19.45 -27.55 29.75
N SER A 90 20.58 -27.07 29.25
CA SER A 90 21.86 -27.77 29.32
C SER A 90 22.94 -26.78 28.90
N GLY A 91 23.91 -26.58 29.78
CA GLY A 91 24.87 -25.46 29.80
C GLY A 91 26.04 -25.58 28.81
N PRO A 92 27.15 -24.84 29.07
CA PRO A 92 28.16 -24.53 28.07
C PRO A 92 29.14 -25.70 27.88
N GLY A 93 29.11 -26.32 26.71
CA GLY A 93 30.04 -27.36 26.28
C GLY A 93 31.03 -26.81 25.27
N SER A 94 32.29 -26.78 25.68
CA SER A 94 33.51 -26.46 24.93
C SER A 94 33.59 -27.01 23.50
N ALA A 95 34.05 -26.17 22.55
CA ALA A 95 35.20 -26.48 21.69
C ALA A 95 35.53 -25.27 20.79
N ARG A 96 36.55 -24.49 21.19
CA ARG A 96 37.32 -23.66 20.26
C ARG A 96 38.21 -24.60 19.46
N SER A 97 37.98 -24.78 18.17
CA SER A 97 39.02 -25.22 17.25
C SER A 97 39.54 -24.01 16.49
N ARG A 98 40.84 -23.76 16.67
CA ARG A 98 41.61 -22.69 16.02
C ARG A 98 41.76 -23.00 14.54
N LEU A 99 41.67 -21.96 13.71
CA LEU A 99 42.28 -21.94 12.38
C LEU A 99 43.79 -22.07 12.54
N GLY A 100 44.36 -23.05 11.85
CA GLY A 100 45.77 -23.17 11.49
C GLY A 100 45.85 -23.37 10.00
#